data_AF-A0A6H1NMB0-F1
#
_entry.id   AF-A0A6H1NMB0-F1
#
_cell.length_a   1.000
_cell.length_b   1.000
_cell.length_c   1.000
_cell.angle_alpha   90.00
_cell.angle_beta   90.00
_cell.angle_gamma   90.00
#
_symmetry.space_group_name_H-M   'P 1'
#
loop_
_entity.id
_entity.type
_entity.pdbx_description
1 polymer ?
#
loop_
_entity_poly.entity_id
_entity_poly.type
_entity_poly.pdbx_seq_one_letter_code
_entity_poly.pdbx_strand_id
1 'polypeptide(L)'
;MAARAIRVRLDGTASDSDVGALKKWLERERPLEQLVKRGDLRIEERAGTDEQGTPMGVGMDIVLVLIGAGAETLFKELLAQVKSAVRAWSDNRGSVENGDPPEARVDPLGPDER
;
A
#
# COMPACT_ATOMS: atom_id res chain seq x y z
N MET A 1 -0.89 22.08 2.70
CA MET A 1 0.19 21.10 2.43
C MET A 1 -0.44 19.87 1.81
N ALA A 2 -0.11 19.63 0.55
CA ALA A 2 -0.53 18.46 -0.22
C ALA A 2 0.16 17.21 0.36
N ALA A 3 -0.58 16.34 1.04
CA ALA A 3 -0.05 15.04 1.43
C ALA A 3 -0.08 14.13 0.20
N ARG A 4 1.06 13.52 -0.15
CA ARG A 4 1.12 12.51 -1.20
C ARG A 4 0.86 11.16 -0.54
N ALA A 5 -0.05 10.39 -1.11
CA ALA A 5 -0.31 9.04 -0.64
C ALA A 5 -0.20 8.04 -1.78
N ILE A 6 0.14 6.80 -1.44
CA ILE A 6 0.14 5.65 -2.34
C ILE A 6 -0.89 4.69 -1.80
N ARG A 7 -1.83 4.29 -2.64
CA ARG A 7 -2.83 3.28 -2.32
C ARG A 7 -2.41 1.95 -2.91
N VAL A 8 -2.46 0.91 -2.10
CA VAL A 8 -2.32 -0.47 -2.53
C VAL A 8 -3.68 -1.13 -2.39
N ARG A 9 -4.28 -1.49 -3.52
CA ARG A 9 -5.55 -2.20 -3.61
C ARG A 9 -5.28 -3.65 -3.93
N LEU A 10 -5.79 -4.54 -3.10
CA LEU A 10 -5.87 -5.96 -3.44
C LEU A 10 -7.20 -6.21 -4.17
N ASP A 11 -7.21 -7.11 -5.15
CA ASP A 11 -8.43 -7.50 -5.83
C ASP A 11 -9.44 -8.19 -4.90
N GLY A 12 -10.66 -8.42 -5.40
CA GLY A 12 -11.74 -9.03 -4.61
C GLY A 12 -11.52 -10.50 -4.23
N THR A 13 -10.37 -11.09 -4.55
CA THR A 13 -9.98 -12.43 -4.10
C THR A 13 -9.17 -12.38 -2.80
N ALA A 14 -8.69 -11.21 -2.40
CA ALA A 14 -7.96 -11.03 -1.16
C ALA A 14 -8.87 -11.06 0.07
N SER A 15 -8.37 -11.71 1.12
CA SER A 15 -9.00 -11.74 2.44
C SER A 15 -8.44 -10.65 3.37
N ASP A 16 -9.14 -10.34 4.46
CA ASP A 16 -8.65 -9.41 5.50
C ASP A 16 -7.30 -9.85 6.10
N SER A 17 -7.05 -11.16 6.16
CA SER A 17 -5.76 -11.71 6.60
C SER A 17 -4.63 -11.30 5.66
N ASP A 18 -4.91 -11.22 4.37
CA ASP A 18 -3.93 -10.89 3.33
C ASP A 18 -3.54 -9.43 3.39
N VAL A 19 -4.52 -8.58 3.67
CA VAL A 19 -4.34 -7.15 3.89
C VAL A 19 -3.45 -6.95 5.13
N GLY A 20 -3.74 -7.64 6.22
CA GLY A 20 -2.91 -7.58 7.43
C GLY A 20 -1.50 -8.14 7.23
N ALA A 21 -1.36 -9.20 6.41
CA ALA A 21 -0.07 -9.78 6.07
C ALA A 21 0.77 -8.84 5.18
N LEU A 22 0.17 -8.25 4.16
CA LEU A 22 0.82 -7.29 3.27
C LEU A 22 1.24 -6.03 4.02
N LYS A 23 0.41 -5.51 4.93
CA LYS A 23 0.80 -4.38 5.77
C LYS A 23 2.04 -4.72 6.60
N LYS A 24 2.03 -5.84 7.32
CA LYS A 24 3.18 -6.27 8.12
C LYS A 24 4.43 -6.48 7.27
N TRP A 25 4.26 -6.94 6.03
CA TRP A 25 5.35 -7.05 5.07
C TRP A 25 5.93 -5.67 4.74
N LEU A 26 5.08 -4.71 4.36
CA LEU A 26 5.49 -3.34 4.04
C LEU A 26 6.14 -2.61 5.23
N GLU A 27 5.64 -2.82 6.45
CA GLU A 27 6.22 -2.24 7.67
C GLU A 27 7.62 -2.80 7.98
N ARG A 28 7.92 -4.03 7.56
CA ARG A 28 9.22 -4.71 7.78
C ARG A 28 10.22 -4.51 6.65
N GLU A 29 9.77 -4.01 5.51
CA GLU A 29 10.62 -3.76 4.35
C GLU A 29 11.62 -2.63 4.68
N ARG A 30 12.91 -2.93 4.75
CA ARG A 30 13.96 -2.00 5.24
C ARG A 30 13.87 -0.55 4.73
N PRO A 31 13.64 -0.28 3.44
CA PRO A 31 13.49 1.10 2.96
C PRO A 31 12.22 1.79 3.49
N LEU A 32 11.10 1.08 3.62
CA LEU A 32 9.85 1.61 4.16
C LEU A 32 9.92 1.77 5.67
N GLU A 33 10.48 0.77 6.37
CA GLU A 33 10.71 0.78 7.81
C GLU A 33 11.50 2.02 8.25
N GLN A 34 12.53 2.40 7.50
CA GLN A 34 13.32 3.59 7.79
C GLN A 34 12.51 4.88 7.68
N LEU A 35 11.64 4.99 6.67
CA LEU A 35 10.78 6.17 6.49
C LEU A 35 9.70 6.24 7.58
N VAL A 36 9.15 5.10 8.00
CA VAL A 36 8.21 5.01 9.13
C VAL A 36 8.89 5.43 10.43
N LYS A 37 10.10 4.93 10.70
CA LYS A 37 10.88 5.30 11.90
C LYS A 37 11.26 6.78 11.95
N ARG A 38 11.51 7.39 10.78
CA ARG A 38 11.78 8.84 10.66
C ARG A 38 10.52 9.70 10.82
N GLY A 39 9.33 9.10 10.77
CA GLY A 39 8.05 9.82 10.78
C GLY A 39 7.67 10.44 9.44
N ASP A 40 8.43 10.14 8.37
CA ASP A 40 8.18 10.65 7.02
C ASP A 40 7.10 9.86 6.28
N LEU A 41 6.82 8.63 6.73
CA LEU A 41 5.86 7.70 6.14
C LEU A 41 4.92 7.13 7.21
N ARG A 42 3.64 7.04 6.90
CA ARG A 42 2.63 6.38 7.72
C ARG A 42 1.85 5.39 6.88
N ILE A 43 1.69 4.17 7.38
CA ILE A 43 0.97 3.09 6.70
C ILE A 43 -0.35 2.88 7.44
N GLU A 44 -1.48 3.07 6.76
CA GLU A 44 -2.82 2.95 7.31
C GLU A 44 -3.61 1.89 6.54
N GLU A 45 -4.45 1.14 7.25
CA GLU A 45 -5.48 0.30 6.63
C GLU A 45 -6.75 1.15 6.52
N ARG A 46 -7.36 1.19 5.33
CA ARG A 46 -8.62 1.89 5.10
C ARG A 46 -9.62 0.97 4.41
N ALA A 47 -10.90 1.15 4.75
CA ALA A 47 -11.98 0.55 3.98
C ALA A 47 -11.94 1.10 2.56
N GLY A 48 -12.03 0.22 1.58
CA GLY A 48 -11.84 0.59 0.20
C GLY A 48 -13.03 1.30 -0.41
N THR A 49 -12.71 2.40 -1.08
CA THR A 49 -13.64 3.20 -1.88
C THR A 49 -13.24 3.09 -3.35
N ASP A 50 -14.17 2.84 -4.27
CA ASP A 50 -13.83 2.90 -5.70
C ASP A 50 -13.40 4.32 -6.13
N GLU A 51 -12.97 4.48 -7.38
CA GLU A 51 -12.61 5.79 -7.98
C GLU A 51 -13.80 6.78 -8.05
N GLN A 52 -15.00 6.34 -7.69
CA GLN A 52 -16.25 7.12 -7.66
C GLN A 52 -16.75 7.36 -6.23
N GLY A 53 -15.98 6.97 -5.19
CA GLY A 53 -16.37 7.13 -3.79
C GLY A 53 -17.45 6.15 -3.32
N THR A 54 -17.79 5.13 -4.11
CA THR A 54 -18.76 4.11 -3.73
C THR A 54 -18.05 2.97 -2.99
N PRO A 55 -18.48 2.61 -1.77
CA PRO A 55 -17.95 1.45 -1.08
C PRO A 55 -18.48 0.17 -1.74
N MET A 56 -17.77 -0.33 -2.74
CA MET A 56 -17.94 -1.72 -3.18
C MET A 56 -17.32 -2.62 -2.10
N GLY A 57 -18.09 -3.61 -1.63
CA GLY A 57 -17.86 -4.35 -0.39
C GLY A 57 -16.46 -4.96 -0.19
N VAL A 58 -16.11 -5.14 1.09
CA VAL A 58 -15.00 -5.91 1.70
C VAL A 58 -13.61 -5.82 1.03
N GLY A 59 -13.36 -4.82 0.19
CA GLY A 59 -11.99 -4.49 -0.22
C GLY A 59 -11.37 -3.60 0.85
N MET A 60 -10.35 -4.07 1.55
CA MET A 60 -9.53 -3.20 2.42
C MET A 60 -8.29 -2.75 1.62
N ASP A 61 -7.97 -1.46 1.69
CA ASP A 61 -6.75 -0.91 1.08
C ASP A 61 -5.70 -0.59 2.11
N ILE A 62 -4.45 -0.62 1.66
CA ILE A 62 -3.32 -0.12 2.41
C ILE A 62 -2.92 1.22 1.82
N VAL A 63 -2.99 2.28 2.62
CA VAL A 63 -2.65 3.63 2.24
C VAL A 63 -1.34 4.04 2.91
N LEU A 64 -0.34 4.36 2.10
CA LEU A 64 0.96 4.84 2.53
C LEU A 64 1.01 6.36 2.35
N VAL A 65 0.97 7.10 3.45
CA VAL A 65 0.93 8.58 3.47
C VAL A 65 2.32 9.13 3.76
N LEU A 66 2.84 9.95 2.85
CA LEU A 66 4.07 10.72 3.06
C LEU A 66 3.76 12.04 3.79
N ILE A 67 4.43 12.26 4.92
CA ILE A 67 4.17 13.36 5.87
C ILE A 67 5.34 14.38 5.89
N GLY A 68 6.51 14.01 5.33
CA GLY A 68 7.75 14.80 5.43
C GLY A 68 7.96 15.91 4.38
N ALA A 69 8.80 16.88 4.72
CA ALA A 69 9.30 17.90 3.79
C ALA A 69 10.26 17.25 2.79
N GLY A 70 9.85 17.14 1.52
CA GLY A 70 10.56 16.35 0.49
C GLY A 70 9.72 15.19 -0.08
N ALA A 71 8.46 15.07 0.34
CA ALA A 71 7.52 14.05 -0.14
C ALA A 71 7.46 13.97 -1.68
N GLU A 72 7.55 15.06 -2.43
CA GLU A 72 7.48 15.01 -3.90
C GLU A 72 8.68 14.33 -4.56
N THR A 73 9.90 14.61 -4.09
CA THR A 73 11.11 13.99 -4.65
C THR A 73 11.17 12.50 -4.30
N LEU A 74 10.80 12.16 -3.05
CA LEU A 74 10.80 10.78 -2.56
C LEU A 74 9.63 9.96 -3.10
N PHE A 75 8.57 10.59 -3.61
CA PHE A 75 7.35 9.89 -4.03
C PHE A 75 7.60 8.86 -5.14
N LYS A 76 8.38 9.21 -6.16
CA LYS A 76 8.64 8.32 -7.29
C LYS A 76 9.44 7.10 -6.88
N GLU A 77 10.44 7.30 -6.03
CA GLU A 77 11.26 6.23 -5.46
C GLU A 77 10.43 5.34 -4.55
N LEU A 78 9.61 5.95 -3.68
CA LEU A 78 8.69 5.22 -2.82
C LEU A 78 7.69 4.39 -3.63
N LEU A 79 7.12 4.95 -4.70
CA LEU A 79 6.18 4.25 -5.57
C LEU A 79 6.83 3.03 -6.23
N ALA A 80 8.06 3.18 -6.74
CA ALA A 80 8.81 2.05 -7.28
C ALA A 80 9.12 1.00 -6.21
N GLN A 81 9.49 1.43 -5.00
CA GLN A 81 9.79 0.55 -3.87
C GLN A 81 8.55 -0.23 -3.42
N VAL A 82 7.40 0.43 -3.28
CA VAL A 82 6.13 -0.20 -2.90
C VAL A 82 5.70 -1.20 -3.96
N LYS A 83 5.79 -0.87 -5.25
CA LYS A 83 5.51 -1.82 -6.34
C LYS A 83 6.41 -3.06 -6.26
N SER A 84 7.70 -2.87 -6.00
CA SER A 84 8.65 -3.98 -5.84
C SER A 84 8.33 -4.83 -4.61
N ALA A 85 8.04 -4.21 -3.47
CA ALA A 85 7.73 -4.89 -2.21
C ALA A 85 6.42 -5.68 -2.29
N VAL A 86 5.39 -5.11 -2.90
CA VAL A 86 4.09 -5.76 -3.15
C VAL A 86 4.27 -6.96 -4.08
N ARG A 87 5.06 -6.81 -5.15
CA ARG A 87 5.39 -7.92 -6.05
C ARG A 87 6.13 -9.05 -5.32
N ALA A 88 7.14 -8.70 -4.53
CA ALA A 88 7.88 -9.68 -3.74
C ALA A 88 7.00 -10.41 -2.72
N TRP A 89 6.05 -9.70 -2.11
CA TRP A 89 5.04 -10.33 -1.23
C TRP A 89 4.14 -11.29 -2.01
N SER A 90 3.61 -10.87 -3.17
CA SER A 90 2.76 -11.69 -4.04
C SER A 90 3.49 -12.97 -4.49
N ASP A 91 4.73 -12.84 -4.95
CA ASP A 91 5.56 -13.96 -5.40
C ASP A 91 5.86 -14.94 -4.26
N ASN A 92 6.14 -14.42 -3.04
CA ASN A 92 6.39 -15.24 -1.86
C ASN A 92 5.11 -15.90 -1.35
N ARG A 93 3.95 -15.23 -1.45
CA ARG A 93 2.67 -15.81 -1.06
C ARG A 93 2.31 -17.03 -1.91
N GLY A 94 2.47 -16.95 -3.23
CA GLY A 94 2.27 -18.10 -4.12
C GLY A 94 3.19 -19.29 -3.80
N SER A 95 4.27 -19.06 -3.04
CA SER A 95 5.19 -20.10 -2.56
C SER A 95 4.81 -20.65 -1.17
N VAL A 96 4.13 -19.86 -0.33
CA VAL A 96 3.81 -20.18 1.07
C VAL A 96 2.38 -20.70 1.25
N GLU A 97 1.43 -20.23 0.47
CA GLU A 97 0.02 -20.65 0.49
C GLU A 97 -0.38 -21.17 -0.89
N ASN A 98 -0.97 -22.38 -0.95
CA ASN A 98 -1.50 -22.93 -2.21
C ASN A 98 -2.76 -22.14 -2.61
N GLY A 99 -2.57 -21.15 -3.47
CA GLY A 99 -3.62 -20.34 -4.09
C GLY A 99 -3.01 -19.28 -5.01
N ASP A 100 -3.75 -18.85 -6.02
CA ASP A 100 -3.32 -17.72 -6.85
C ASP A 100 -3.19 -16.47 -5.97
N PRO A 101 -2.05 -15.76 -5.99
CA PRO A 101 -1.92 -14.53 -5.23
C PRO A 101 -2.86 -13.47 -5.82
N PRO A 102 -3.58 -12.71 -4.96
CA PRO A 102 -4.48 -11.67 -5.42
C PRO A 102 -3.70 -10.61 -6.21
N GLU A 103 -4.30 -10.11 -7.28
CA GLU A 103 -3.71 -8.99 -8.02
C GLU A 103 -3.67 -7.76 -7.12
N ALA A 104 -2.46 -7.26 -6.89
CA ALA A 104 -2.25 -6.03 -6.15
C ALA A 104 -1.98 -4.87 -7.12
N ARG A 105 -2.82 -3.83 -7.06
CA ARG A 105 -2.63 -2.58 -7.81
C ARG A 105 -2.09 -1.49 -6.89
N VAL A 106 -1.13 -0.74 -7.39
CA VAL A 106 -0.47 0.34 -6.65
C VAL A 106 -0.71 1.65 -7.40
N ASP A 107 -1.57 2.48 -6.83
CA ASP A 107 -2.04 3.72 -7.43
C ASP A 107 -1.60 4.94 -6.61
N PRO A 108 -1.07 6.00 -7.25
CA PRO A 108 -0.78 7.24 -6.58
C PRO A 108 -2.09 7.97 -6.25
N LEU A 109 -2.35 8.26 -4.97
CA LEU A 109 -3.47 9.12 -4.58
C LEU A 109 -3.11 10.58 -4.78
N GLY A 110 -4.02 11.31 -5.43
CA GLY A 110 -3.89 12.76 -5.61
C GLY A 110 -3.92 13.47 -4.25
N PRO A 111 -3.27 14.65 -4.12
CA PRO A 111 -3.24 15.40 -2.87
C PRO A 111 -4.60 15.92 -2.38
N ASP A 112 -5.64 15.85 -3.22
CA ASP A 112 -7.01 16.28 -2.94
C ASP A 112 -7.98 15.11 -2.64
N GLU A 113 -7.52 13.87 -2.73
CA GLU A 113 -8.30 12.67 -2.36
C GLU A 113 -7.90 12.23 -0.94
N ARG A 114 -8.53 12.84 0.07
CA ARG A 114 -8.22 12.60 1.50
C ARG A 114 -9.30 11.85 2.25
#